data_AF-V5FUS0-F1
#
_entry.id   AF-V5FUS0-F1
#
_cell.length_a   1.000
_cell.length_b   1.000
_cell.length_c   1.000
_cell.angle_alpha   90.00
_cell.angle_beta   90.00
_cell.angle_gamma   90.00
#
_symmetry.space_group_name_H-M   'P 1'
#
loop_
_entity.id
_entity.type
_entity.pdbx_description
1 polymer ?
#
loop_
_entity_poly.entity_id
_entity_poly.type
_entity_poly.pdbx_seq_one_letter_code
_entity_poly.pdbx_strand_id
1 'polypeptide(L)'
;AVHVGQCLRKSLVIRNNGYVPCKWNVDCKKKHTYFVSLTEGELLPGKTALLDVYFMPTVKDYLSGKLNIHVEGNPMKSTVHMEGYGIGSNLVFNNTELKFGSALPYTKDNVVMFIVQNISSAPVEFCFADYNQQYAQEKLWINAYFVSHCVKGVLVPERNVGG
;
A
#
# COMPACT_ATOMS: atom_id res chain seq x y z
N ALA A 1 -8.06 -2.15 -9.26
CA ALA A 1 -6.67 -1.71 -9.48
C ALA A 1 -6.24 -0.87 -8.28
N VAL A 2 -4.93 -0.77 -7.99
CA VAL A 2 -4.35 -0.01 -6.87
C VAL A 2 -3.08 0.67 -7.37
N HIS A 3 -2.82 1.92 -6.98
CA HIS A 3 -1.59 2.60 -7.39
C HIS A 3 -0.36 1.89 -6.83
N VAL A 4 0.70 1.81 -7.63
CA VAL A 4 1.97 1.24 -7.19
C VAL A 4 2.47 2.02 -5.97
N GLY A 5 2.77 1.31 -4.89
CA GLY A 5 3.16 1.90 -3.59
C GLY A 5 1.99 2.18 -2.63
N GLN A 6 0.74 2.05 -3.07
CA GLN A 6 -0.44 2.07 -2.18
C GLN A 6 -0.84 0.66 -1.75
N CYS A 7 -1.71 0.58 -0.73
CA CYS A 7 -2.21 -0.68 -0.18
C CYS A 7 -3.73 -0.69 -0.15
N LEU A 8 -4.33 -1.79 -0.62
CA LEU A 8 -5.76 -2.04 -0.50
C LEU A 8 -6.01 -3.19 0.48
N ARG A 9 -6.92 -2.98 1.43
CA ARG A 9 -7.40 -4.02 2.35
C ARG A 9 -8.79 -4.52 1.91
N LYS A 10 -8.98 -5.84 1.92
CA LYS A 10 -10.29 -6.49 1.85
C LYS A 10 -10.43 -7.54 2.95
N SER A 11 -11.63 -7.69 3.49
CA SER A 11 -11.90 -8.67 4.54
C SER A 11 -12.66 -9.87 3.97
N LEU A 12 -12.20 -11.07 4.31
CA LEU A 12 -12.88 -12.34 4.03
C LEU A 12 -13.57 -12.82 5.30
N VAL A 13 -14.83 -13.26 5.18
CA VAL A 13 -15.53 -13.90 6.30
C VAL A 13 -15.24 -15.40 6.25
N ILE A 14 -14.64 -15.93 7.31
CA ILE A 14 -14.50 -17.38 7.53
C ILE A 14 -15.47 -17.84 8.60
N ARG A 15 -16.11 -18.99 8.41
CA ARG A 15 -17.11 -19.56 9.33
C ARG A 15 -16.80 -21.01 9.62
N ASN A 16 -16.90 -21.42 10.88
CA ASN A 16 -16.92 -22.82 11.24
C ASN A 16 -18.36 -23.36 11.16
N ASN A 17 -18.66 -24.10 10.08
CA ASN A 17 -19.93 -24.81 9.90
C ASN A 17 -19.93 -26.23 10.50
N GLY A 18 -18.84 -26.64 11.14
CA GLY A 18 -18.72 -27.92 11.83
C GLY A 18 -19.36 -27.89 13.22
N TYR A 19 -19.38 -29.07 13.86
CA TYR A 19 -19.98 -29.28 15.18
C TYR A 19 -18.97 -29.20 16.33
N VAL A 20 -17.68 -29.10 16.02
CA VAL A 20 -16.59 -29.02 17.01
C VAL A 20 -15.72 -27.78 16.74
N PRO A 21 -15.01 -27.25 17.76
CA PRO A 21 -14.01 -26.21 17.55
C PRO A 21 -12.99 -26.62 16.49
N CYS A 22 -12.58 -25.68 15.65
CA CYS A 22 -11.58 -25.93 14.63
C CYS A 22 -10.44 -24.91 14.70
N LYS A 23 -9.21 -25.42 14.67
CA LYS A 23 -8.01 -24.61 14.50
C LYS A 23 -7.71 -24.48 13.02
N TRP A 24 -7.36 -23.28 12.59
CA TRP A 24 -7.08 -22.97 11.21
C TRP A 24 -5.77 -22.20 11.09
N ASN A 25 -5.10 -22.36 9.95
CA ASN A 25 -3.95 -21.56 9.56
C ASN A 25 -4.02 -21.16 8.09
N VAL A 26 -3.25 -20.13 7.74
CA VAL A 26 -3.26 -19.51 6.42
C VAL A 26 -1.85 -19.39 5.88
N ASP A 27 -1.66 -19.91 4.67
CA ASP A 27 -0.44 -19.75 3.89
C ASP A 27 -0.69 -18.81 2.71
N CYS A 28 0.15 -17.78 2.59
CA CYS A 28 0.21 -16.89 1.44
C CYS A 28 1.57 -16.99 0.75
N LYS A 29 1.59 -17.48 -0.49
CA LYS A 29 2.84 -17.71 -1.24
C LYS A 29 3.50 -16.44 -1.79
N LYS A 30 2.79 -15.30 -1.86
CA LYS A 30 3.30 -14.02 -2.40
C LYS A 30 3.34 -12.91 -1.35
N LYS A 31 4.07 -13.15 -0.25
CA LYS A 31 4.11 -12.28 0.93
C LYS A 31 4.48 -10.82 0.67
N HIS A 32 5.19 -10.52 -0.43
CA HIS A 32 5.57 -9.15 -0.80
C HIS A 32 4.48 -8.36 -1.55
N THR A 33 3.48 -9.05 -2.10
CA THR A 33 2.36 -8.44 -2.86
C THR A 33 1.04 -8.60 -2.14
N TYR A 34 0.86 -9.74 -1.47
CA TYR A 34 -0.32 -10.09 -0.70
C TYR A 34 0.12 -10.49 0.72
N PHE A 35 -0.51 -9.92 1.73
CA PHE A 35 -0.27 -10.32 3.12
C PHE A 35 -1.60 -10.39 3.90
N VAL A 36 -1.60 -11.16 4.98
CA VAL A 36 -2.75 -11.35 5.86
C VAL A 36 -2.44 -10.89 7.27
N SER A 37 -3.43 -10.32 7.96
CA SER A 37 -3.27 -9.87 9.34
C SER A 37 -3.16 -11.02 10.34
N LEU A 38 -3.84 -12.14 10.07
CA LEU A 38 -3.87 -13.32 10.92
C LEU A 38 -3.45 -14.54 10.09
N THR A 39 -2.50 -15.29 10.62
CA THR A 39 -1.99 -16.50 9.99
C THR A 39 -2.57 -17.77 10.60
N GLU A 40 -3.22 -17.68 11.76
CA GLU A 40 -3.85 -18.80 12.44
C GLU A 40 -4.91 -18.33 13.44
N GLY A 41 -5.74 -19.26 13.89
CA GLY A 41 -6.73 -19.02 14.93
C GLY A 41 -7.58 -20.25 15.23
N GLU A 42 -8.57 -20.06 16.11
CA GLU A 42 -9.55 -21.07 16.47
C GLU A 42 -10.97 -20.51 16.31
N LEU A 43 -11.89 -21.32 15.80
CA LEU A 43 -13.30 -20.98 15.65
C LEU A 43 -14.19 -22.02 16.31
N LEU A 44 -15.04 -21.58 17.22
CA LEU A 44 -16.10 -22.41 17.79
C LEU A 44 -17.20 -22.68 16.75
N PRO A 45 -18.00 -23.75 16.90
CA PRO A 45 -19.13 -24.06 16.03
C PRO A 45 -20.07 -22.86 15.83
N GLY A 46 -20.42 -22.57 14.57
CA GLY A 46 -21.31 -21.48 14.19
C GLY A 46 -20.68 -20.08 14.26
N LYS A 47 -19.44 -19.93 14.75
CA LYS A 47 -18.75 -18.64 14.83
C LYS A 47 -18.05 -18.27 13.53
N THR A 48 -17.83 -16.97 13.39
CA THR A 48 -17.18 -16.33 12.24
C THR A 48 -15.99 -15.51 12.68
N ALA A 49 -14.97 -15.42 11.83
CA ALA A 49 -13.88 -14.45 11.95
C ALA A 49 -13.70 -13.68 10.64
N LEU A 50 -13.11 -12.48 10.75
CA LEU A 50 -12.68 -11.68 9.61
C LEU A 50 -11.19 -11.91 9.38
N LEU A 51 -10.85 -12.27 8.15
CA LEU A 51 -9.48 -12.41 7.69
C LEU A 51 -9.19 -11.24 6.75
N ASP A 52 -8.40 -10.27 7.23
CA ASP A 52 -7.98 -9.14 6.40
C ASP A 52 -6.84 -9.54 5.48
N VAL A 53 -7.05 -9.31 4.19
CA VAL A 53 -6.10 -9.51 3.10
C VAL A 53 -5.72 -8.15 2.54
N TYR A 54 -4.42 -7.94 2.42
CA TYR A 54 -3.85 -6.71 1.92
C TYR A 54 -3.18 -6.96 0.58
N PHE A 55 -3.39 -6.05 -0.37
CA PHE A 55 -2.74 -6.05 -1.69
C PHE A 55 -1.90 -4.79 -1.84
N MET A 56 -0.61 -4.95 -2.11
CA MET A 56 0.35 -3.86 -2.28
C MET A 56 1.17 -4.09 -3.56
N PRO A 57 0.72 -3.55 -4.72
CA PRO A 57 1.46 -3.69 -5.96
C PRO A 57 2.76 -2.87 -5.91
N THR A 58 3.88 -3.49 -6.28
CA THR A 58 5.18 -2.83 -6.44
C THR A 58 5.53 -2.57 -7.90
N VAL A 59 4.72 -3.07 -8.83
CA VAL A 59 4.91 -2.94 -10.27
C VAL A 59 3.58 -2.62 -10.96
N LYS A 60 3.65 -1.90 -12.08
CA LYS A 60 2.49 -1.62 -12.95
C LYS A 60 2.20 -2.87 -13.80
N ASP A 61 1.50 -3.84 -13.22
CA ASP A 61 1.15 -5.08 -13.91
C ASP A 61 -0.07 -5.77 -13.27
N TYR A 62 -0.57 -6.81 -13.94
CA TYR A 62 -1.45 -7.80 -13.37
C TYR A 62 -0.71 -8.68 -12.35
N LEU A 63 -1.29 -8.82 -11.16
CA LEU A 63 -0.70 -9.58 -10.06
C LEU A 63 -1.74 -10.54 -9.49
N SER A 64 -1.48 -11.84 -9.60
CA SER A 64 -2.29 -12.90 -9.02
C SER A 64 -1.59 -13.60 -7.85
N GLY A 65 -2.36 -14.16 -6.93
CA GLY A 65 -1.88 -14.88 -5.76
C GLY A 65 -2.89 -15.93 -5.29
N LYS A 66 -2.45 -16.82 -4.39
CA LYS A 66 -3.31 -17.81 -3.75
C LYS A 66 -3.13 -17.75 -2.24
N LEU A 67 -4.25 -17.81 -1.54
CA LEU A 67 -4.34 -17.90 -0.09
C LEU A 67 -4.90 -19.26 0.26
N ASN A 68 -4.11 -20.10 0.93
CA ASN A 68 -4.52 -21.45 1.30
C ASN A 68 -4.88 -21.47 2.78
N ILE A 69 -6.13 -21.80 3.09
CA ILE A 69 -6.63 -21.98 4.45
C ILE A 69 -6.62 -23.48 4.75
N HIS A 70 -5.90 -23.85 5.80
CA HIS A 70 -5.85 -25.22 6.32
C HIS A 70 -6.62 -25.27 7.63
N VAL A 71 -7.40 -26.33 7.80
CA VAL A 71 -8.05 -26.64 9.07
C VAL A 71 -7.36 -27.88 9.64
N GLU A 72 -6.94 -27.82 10.89
CA GLU A 72 -6.25 -28.93 11.55
C GLU A 72 -7.15 -30.18 11.55
N GLY A 73 -6.59 -31.33 11.17
CA GLY A 73 -7.34 -32.58 11.01
C GLY A 73 -8.20 -32.68 9.74
N ASN A 74 -8.27 -31.65 8.90
CA ASN A 74 -8.93 -31.72 7.59
C ASN A 74 -7.88 -31.80 6.46
N PRO A 75 -7.85 -32.89 5.67
CA PRO A 75 -6.91 -33.01 4.55
C PRO A 75 -7.25 -32.06 3.38
N MET A 76 -8.50 -31.56 3.30
CA MET A 76 -8.91 -30.63 2.25
C MET A 76 -8.48 -29.20 2.56
N LYS A 77 -7.93 -28.53 1.55
CA LYS A 77 -7.49 -27.14 1.63
C LYS A 77 -8.51 -26.23 0.94
N SER A 78 -8.90 -25.16 1.61
CA SER A 78 -9.70 -24.11 0.99
C SER A 78 -8.77 -23.08 0.36
N THR A 79 -8.89 -22.84 -0.95
CA THR A 79 -8.01 -21.91 -1.67
C THR A 79 -8.79 -20.70 -2.15
N VAL A 80 -8.35 -19.51 -1.75
CA VAL A 80 -8.87 -18.23 -2.26
C VAL A 80 -7.90 -17.69 -3.30
N HIS A 81 -8.41 -17.43 -4.51
CA HIS A 81 -7.66 -16.79 -5.58
C HIS A 81 -7.75 -15.28 -5.42
N MET A 82 -6.60 -14.62 -5.47
CA MET A 82 -6.49 -13.18 -5.31
C MET A 82 -5.92 -12.59 -6.58
N GLU A 83 -6.54 -11.53 -7.07
CA GLU A 83 -6.18 -10.91 -8.33
C GLU A 83 -6.27 -9.39 -8.19
N GLY A 84 -5.33 -8.68 -8.79
CA GLY A 84 -5.23 -7.24 -8.71
C GLY A 84 -4.36 -6.68 -9.82
N TYR A 85 -4.51 -5.39 -10.08
CA TYR A 85 -3.70 -4.64 -11.06
C TYR A 85 -3.02 -3.48 -10.36
N GLY A 86 -1.70 -3.39 -10.52
CA GLY A 86 -0.92 -2.21 -10.17
C GLY A 86 -1.03 -1.14 -11.26
N ILE A 87 -1.36 0.09 -10.89
CA ILE A 87 -1.36 1.23 -11.82
C ILE A 87 -0.21 2.18 -11.46
N GLY A 88 0.59 2.54 -12.46
CA GLY A 88 1.68 3.49 -12.29
C GLY A 88 1.21 4.92 -12.45
N SER A 89 1.80 5.82 -11.67
CA SER A 89 1.65 7.27 -11.80
C SER A 89 2.88 7.83 -12.52
N ASN A 90 2.69 8.44 -13.67
CA ASN A 90 3.72 8.97 -14.55
C ASN A 90 3.44 10.44 -14.89
N LEU A 91 4.40 11.29 -14.58
CA LEU A 91 4.40 12.71 -14.92
C LEU A 91 5.59 13.00 -15.83
N VAL A 92 5.39 13.85 -16.83
CA VAL A 92 6.44 14.36 -17.69
C VAL A 92 6.66 15.82 -17.38
N PHE A 93 7.92 16.17 -17.12
CA PHE A 93 8.37 17.53 -16.93
C PHE A 93 9.07 17.97 -18.21
N ASN A 94 8.67 19.11 -18.78
CA ASN A 94 9.36 19.64 -19.95
C ASN A 94 10.77 20.18 -19.60
N ASN A 95 11.00 20.48 -18.32
CA ASN A 95 12.28 20.90 -17.79
C ASN A 95 12.52 20.26 -16.42
N THR A 96 13.65 19.58 -16.26
CA THR A 96 14.08 18.95 -15.01
C THR A 96 15.08 19.79 -14.22
N GLU A 97 15.57 20.89 -14.78
CA GLU A 97 16.53 21.80 -14.15
C GLU A 97 16.06 23.26 -14.27
N LEU A 98 15.72 23.89 -13.15
CA LEU A 98 15.34 25.30 -13.10
C LEU A 98 16.56 26.16 -12.79
N LYS A 99 17.00 26.97 -13.75
CA LYS A 99 18.10 27.91 -13.59
C LYS A 99 17.56 29.29 -13.30
N PHE A 100 17.70 29.72 -12.06
CA PHE A 100 17.38 31.08 -11.64
C PHE A 100 18.61 31.96 -11.86
N GLY A 101 18.44 33.09 -12.56
CA GLY A 101 19.50 34.08 -12.74
C GLY A 101 19.84 34.78 -11.42
N SER A 102 20.90 35.60 -11.43
CA SER A 102 21.18 36.49 -10.31
C SER A 102 20.04 37.48 -10.10
N ALA A 103 19.66 37.73 -8.85
CA ALA A 103 18.68 38.76 -8.47
C ALA A 103 19.38 39.80 -7.59
N LEU A 104 19.09 41.08 -7.80
CA LEU A 104 19.50 42.14 -6.88
C LEU A 104 18.42 42.35 -5.82
N PRO A 105 18.78 42.79 -4.60
CA PRO A 105 17.77 43.24 -3.64
C PRO A 105 16.89 44.34 -4.25
N TYR A 106 15.60 44.32 -3.95
CA TYR A 106 14.60 45.29 -4.44
C TYR A 106 14.34 45.29 -5.96
N THR A 107 14.73 44.25 -6.70
CA THR A 107 14.31 44.05 -8.10
C THR A 107 13.10 43.11 -8.22
N LYS A 108 12.55 43.01 -9.43
CA LYS A 108 11.47 42.06 -9.74
C LYS A 108 11.91 40.61 -9.49
N ASP A 109 10.94 39.77 -9.13
CA ASP A 109 11.18 38.35 -8.89
C ASP A 109 11.66 37.63 -10.16
N ASN A 110 12.64 36.73 -9.98
CA ASN A 110 13.09 35.82 -11.02
C ASN A 110 12.10 34.65 -11.12
N VAL A 111 11.12 34.78 -12.01
CA VAL A 111 10.10 33.75 -12.26
C VAL A 111 10.52 32.86 -13.42
N VAL A 112 10.53 31.54 -13.20
CA VAL A 112 10.76 30.53 -14.23
C VAL A 112 9.52 29.66 -14.35
N MET A 113 9.00 29.50 -15.56
CA MET A 113 7.83 28.67 -15.85
C MET A 113 8.26 27.32 -16.43
N PHE A 114 7.58 26.26 -16.01
CA PHE A 114 7.73 24.92 -16.56
C PHE A 114 6.35 24.24 -16.62
N ILE A 115 6.29 23.14 -17.37
CA ILE A 115 5.06 22.38 -17.63
C ILE A 115 5.22 21.01 -17.01
N VAL A 116 4.21 20.62 -16.25
CA VAL A 116 4.02 19.26 -15.73
C VAL A 116 2.81 18.66 -16.44
N GLN A 117 3.01 17.53 -17.10
CA GLN A 117 1.95 16.82 -17.80
C GLN A 117 1.72 15.45 -17.15
N ASN A 118 0.48 15.16 -16.77
CA ASN A 118 0.09 13.82 -16.37
C ASN A 118 -0.16 12.96 -17.63
N ILE A 119 0.68 11.95 -17.83
CA ILE A 119 0.56 10.98 -18.95
C ILE A 119 -0.01 9.63 -18.48
N SER A 120 -0.47 9.57 -17.23
CA SER A 120 -1.08 8.37 -16.65
C SER A 120 -2.50 8.18 -17.14
N SER A 121 -3.00 6.95 -17.01
CA SER A 121 -4.42 6.63 -17.27
C SER A 121 -5.37 7.06 -16.14
N ALA A 122 -4.84 7.62 -15.05
CA ALA A 122 -5.59 8.02 -13.86
C ALA A 122 -5.15 9.41 -13.37
N PRO A 123 -5.99 10.14 -12.62
CA PRO A 123 -5.59 11.37 -11.95
C PRO A 123 -4.36 11.15 -11.05
N VAL A 124 -3.43 12.10 -11.06
CA VAL A 124 -2.21 12.06 -10.25
C VAL A 124 -2.10 13.38 -9.50
N GLU A 125 -1.88 13.29 -8.20
CA GLU A 125 -1.47 14.41 -7.36
C GLU A 125 0.06 14.41 -7.24
N PHE A 126 0.66 15.59 -7.32
CA PHE A 126 2.09 15.75 -7.09
C PHE A 126 2.34 16.93 -6.16
N CYS A 127 3.36 16.79 -5.32
CA CYS A 127 3.80 17.82 -4.39
C CYS A 127 5.32 17.92 -4.42
N PHE A 128 5.83 19.09 -4.07
CA PHE A 128 7.25 19.28 -3.83
C PHE A 128 7.55 18.94 -2.38
N ALA A 129 8.11 17.75 -2.16
CA ALA A 129 8.36 17.23 -0.81
C ALA A 129 9.24 18.17 0.03
N ASP A 130 10.19 18.87 -0.59
CA ASP A 130 11.12 19.80 0.08
C ASP A 130 10.42 21.03 0.67
N TYR A 131 9.23 21.39 0.17
CA TYR A 131 8.43 22.51 0.67
C TYR A 131 7.26 22.06 1.55
N ASN A 132 7.16 20.77 1.87
CA ASN A 132 6.13 20.23 2.75
C ASN A 132 6.71 19.89 4.13
N GLN A 133 6.53 20.80 5.10
CA GLN A 133 7.03 20.62 6.46
C GLN A 133 6.43 19.39 7.17
N GLN A 134 5.15 19.09 6.92
CA GLN A 134 4.49 17.91 7.45
C GLN A 134 5.16 16.62 6.92
N TYR A 135 5.49 16.56 5.62
CA TYR A 135 6.22 15.44 5.04
C TYR A 135 7.59 15.23 5.70
N ALA A 136 8.34 16.31 5.95
CA ALA A 136 9.63 16.22 6.61
C ALA A 136 9.50 15.64 8.04
N GLN A 137 8.49 16.06 8.80
CA GLN A 137 8.23 15.55 10.15
C GLN A 137 7.79 14.08 10.15
N GLU A 138 6.84 13.72 9.29
CA GLU A 138 6.38 12.33 9.14
C GLU A 138 7.55 11.40 8.80
N LYS A 139 8.45 11.83 7.91
CA LYS A 139 9.64 11.05 7.55
C LYS A 139 10.55 10.80 8.77
N LEU A 140 10.72 11.78 9.65
CA LEU A 140 11.49 11.61 10.89
C LEU A 140 10.82 10.61 11.84
N TRP A 141 9.50 10.72 12.04
CA TRP A 141 8.75 9.82 12.91
C TRP A 141 8.73 8.38 12.38
N ILE A 142 8.54 8.18 11.07
CA ILE A 142 8.58 6.86 10.44
C ILE A 142 9.96 6.23 10.62
N ASN A 143 11.04 6.99 10.39
CA ASN A 143 12.40 6.48 10.58
C ASN A 143 12.68 6.10 12.03
N ALA A 144 12.27 6.93 13.00
CA ALA A 144 12.40 6.62 14.42
C ALA A 144 11.59 5.36 14.80
N TYR A 145 10.40 5.18 14.23
CA TYR A 145 9.58 4.00 14.43
C TYR A 145 10.25 2.73 13.89
N PHE A 146 10.83 2.79 12.68
CA PHE A 146 11.56 1.65 12.09
C PHE A 146 12.73 1.19 12.96
N VAL A 147 13.52 2.14 13.47
CA VAL A 147 14.67 1.84 14.35
C VAL A 147 14.21 1.25 15.68
N SER A 148 13.19 1.85 16.31
CA SER A 148 12.73 1.43 17.64
C SER A 148 12.02 0.07 17.65
N HIS A 149 11.29 -0.28 16.58
CA HIS A 149 10.50 -1.51 16.52
C HIS A 149 11.14 -2.60 15.64
N CYS A 150 12.33 -2.35 15.08
CA CYS A 150 13.02 -3.27 14.15
C CYS A 150 12.13 -3.71 12.98
N VAL A 151 11.27 -2.81 12.47
CA VAL A 151 10.38 -3.07 11.34
C VAL A 151 10.91 -2.41 10.07
N LYS A 152 10.63 -3.03 8.91
CA LYS A 152 11.07 -2.54 7.59
C LYS A 152 10.03 -1.70 6.85
N GLY A 153 8.84 -1.56 7.41
CA GLY A 153 7.72 -0.87 6.78
C GLY A 153 6.55 -0.69 7.73
N VAL A 154 5.73 0.32 7.45
CA VAL A 154 4.50 0.64 8.17
C VAL A 154 3.46 1.11 7.17
N LEU A 155 2.20 0.72 7.39
CA LEU A 155 1.08 1.28 6.64
C LEU A 155 0.67 2.57 7.31
N VAL A 156 0.67 3.67 6.56
CA VAL A 156 0.15 4.95 7.00
C VAL A 156 -1.18 5.24 6.30
N PRO A 157 -2.08 6.01 6.91
CA PRO A 157 -3.30 6.48 6.25
C PRO A 157 -2.98 7.22 4.94
N GLU A 158 -3.93 7.21 4.01
CA GLU A 158 -3.82 8.05 2.82
C GLU A 158 -3.77 9.53 3.21
N ARG A 159 -2.95 10.29 2.50
CA ARG A 159 -2.91 11.74 2.67
C ARG A 159 -4.17 12.35 2.08
N ASN A 160 -4.70 13.36 2.76
CA ASN A 160 -5.78 14.17 2.19
C ASN A 160 -5.24 14.96 0.99
N VAL A 161 -6.07 15.11 -0.05
CA VAL A 161 -5.76 15.92 -1.22
C VAL A 161 -5.51 17.37 -0.78
N GLY A 162 -4.42 17.97 -1.23
CA GLY A 162 -4.05 19.35 -0.93
C GLY A 162 -3.36 19.59 0.43
N GLY A 163 -2.84 18.54 1.07
CA GLY A 163 -2.02 18.63 2.29
C GLY A 163 -0.51 18.67 2.07
#